data_AF-A0A2W4REN8-F1
#
_entry.id   AF-A0A2W4REN8-F1
#
_cell.length_a   1.000
_cell.length_b   1.000
_cell.length_c   1.000
_cell.angle_alpha   90.00
_cell.angle_beta   90.00
_cell.angle_gamma   90.00
#
_symmetry.space_group_name_H-M   'P 1'
#
loop_
_entity.id
_entity.type
_entity.pdbx_description
1 polymer ?
#
loop_
_entity_poly.entity_id
_entity_poly.type
_entity_poly.pdbx_seq_one_letter_code
_entity_poly.pdbx_strand_id
1 'polypeptide(L)'
;MPPKPGIRDKKLYFLITGDELKELQRYTWLMSEAFGLDSRISNYKGKRPIGFYSWDLDCLLGLEYTLKDEREYPDKNTDGYRNLERLLSRLREEYDKNFGRTRMRQRSYK
;
A
#
# COMPACT_ATOMS: atom_id res chain seq x y z
N MET A 1 10.14 13.65 -12.58
CA MET A 1 9.65 12.44 -13.27
C MET A 1 9.68 11.29 -12.28
N PRO A 2 8.63 10.47 -12.16
CA PRO A 2 8.74 9.22 -11.41
C PRO A 2 9.88 8.35 -11.93
N PRO A 3 10.55 7.56 -11.08
CA PRO A 3 11.46 6.54 -11.55
C PRO A 3 10.69 5.63 -12.51
N LYS A 4 11.18 5.49 -13.74
CA LYS A 4 10.62 4.54 -14.69
C LYS A 4 10.92 3.14 -14.14
N PRO A 5 9.91 2.25 -14.01
CA PRO A 5 10.18 0.88 -13.64
C PRO A 5 11.19 0.26 -14.60
N GLY A 6 12.28 -0.26 -14.05
CA GLY A 6 13.26 -1.04 -14.78
C GLY A 6 12.66 -2.38 -15.21
N ILE A 7 13.30 -3.04 -16.16
CA ILE A 7 12.84 -4.34 -16.71
C ILE A 7 12.73 -5.46 -15.66
N ARG A 8 13.36 -5.28 -14.50
CA ARG A 8 13.38 -6.23 -13.38
C ARG A 8 12.39 -5.86 -12.28
N ASP A 9 11.69 -4.73 -12.38
CA ASP A 9 10.77 -4.30 -11.35
C ASP A 9 9.49 -5.13 -11.41
N LYS A 10 9.27 -5.87 -10.31
CA LYS A 10 8.13 -6.77 -10.18
C LYS A 10 6.89 -5.97 -9.81
N LYS A 11 5.81 -6.24 -10.54
CA LYS A 11 4.48 -5.67 -10.31
C LYS A 11 3.54 -6.72 -9.77
N LEU A 12 2.91 -6.46 -8.63
CA LEU A 12 1.93 -7.33 -7.99
C LEU A 12 0.52 -6.79 -8.21
N TYR A 13 -0.45 -7.65 -8.50
CA TYR A 13 -1.83 -7.24 -8.79
C TYR A 13 -2.76 -7.61 -7.65
N PHE A 14 -3.54 -6.63 -7.18
CA PHE A 14 -4.48 -6.80 -6.08
C PHE A 14 -5.87 -6.35 -6.48
N LEU A 15 -6.87 -7.15 -6.14
CA LEU A 15 -8.26 -6.73 -6.18
C LEU A 15 -8.65 -6.17 -4.80
N ILE A 16 -8.84 -4.86 -4.74
CA ILE A 16 -9.34 -4.14 -3.56
C ILE A 16 -10.74 -3.63 -3.92
N THR A 17 -11.75 -3.96 -3.10
CA THR A 17 -13.17 -3.75 -3.41
C THR A 17 -13.95 -3.34 -2.17
N GLY A 18 -15.14 -2.77 -2.37
CA GLY A 18 -16.10 -2.53 -1.29
C GLY A 18 -15.53 -1.56 -0.24
N ASP A 19 -15.72 -1.90 1.03
CA ASP A 19 -15.36 -1.01 2.14
C ASP A 19 -13.84 -0.93 2.37
N GLU A 20 -13.06 -1.95 2.00
CA GLU A 20 -11.58 -1.86 1.95
C GLU A 20 -11.13 -0.71 1.03
N LEU A 21 -11.77 -0.56 -0.14
CA LEU A 21 -11.43 0.49 -1.09
C LEU A 21 -11.87 1.87 -0.61
N LYS A 22 -13.08 1.97 -0.04
CA LYS A 22 -13.57 3.25 0.50
C LYS A 22 -12.65 3.77 1.59
N GLU A 23 -12.23 2.88 2.49
CA GLU A 23 -11.34 3.26 3.58
C GLU A 23 -9.95 3.63 3.08
N LEU A 24 -9.38 2.86 2.15
CA LEU A 24 -8.11 3.20 1.52
C LEU A 24 -8.15 4.58 0.84
N GLN A 25 -9.26 4.92 0.19
CA GLN A 25 -9.41 6.19 -0.53
C GLN A 25 -9.40 7.42 0.40
N ARG A 26 -9.78 7.28 1.67
CA ARG A 26 -9.71 8.36 2.69
C ARG A 26 -8.28 8.82 2.95
N TYR A 27 -7.31 7.92 2.78
CA TYR A 27 -5.90 8.18 3.05
C TYR A 27 -5.07 8.48 1.79
N THR A 28 -5.71 8.76 0.65
CA THR A 28 -5.02 9.08 -0.62
C THR A 28 -4.06 10.27 -0.51
N TRP A 29 -4.35 11.25 0.35
CA TRP A 29 -3.48 12.40 0.59
C TRP A 29 -2.11 12.03 1.17
N LEU A 30 -2.03 10.96 1.97
CA LEU A 30 -0.77 10.40 2.49
C LEU A 30 0.09 9.73 1.40
N MET A 31 -0.49 9.47 0.23
CA MET A 31 0.18 8.84 -0.91
C MET A 31 0.65 9.83 -1.97
N SER A 32 0.49 11.14 -1.73
CA SER A 32 0.83 12.20 -2.70
C SER A 32 2.30 12.20 -3.11
N GLU A 33 3.19 11.72 -2.23
CA GLU A 33 4.63 11.58 -2.51
C GLU A 33 4.98 10.31 -3.31
N ALA A 34 4.05 9.35 -3.43
CA ALA A 34 4.28 8.08 -4.12
C ALA A 34 3.90 8.15 -5.61
N PHE A 35 4.52 9.07 -6.35
CA PHE A 35 4.51 9.07 -7.81
C PHE A 35 3.14 8.89 -8.49
N GLY A 36 2.12 9.63 -8.03
CA GLY A 36 0.77 9.55 -8.61
C GLY A 36 -0.07 8.37 -8.11
N LEU A 37 0.39 7.66 -7.08
CA LEU A 37 -0.37 6.60 -6.41
C LEU A 37 -1.68 7.13 -5.83
N ASP A 38 -1.65 8.31 -5.21
CA ASP A 38 -2.83 9.06 -4.74
C ASP A 38 -3.93 9.13 -5.81
N SER A 39 -3.57 9.56 -7.02
CA SER A 39 -4.49 9.75 -8.14
C SER A 39 -4.95 8.40 -8.69
N ARG A 40 -4.08 7.39 -8.70
CA ARG A 40 -4.43 6.02 -9.13
C ARG A 40 -5.43 5.38 -8.18
N ILE A 41 -5.23 5.51 -6.87
CA ILE A 41 -6.14 4.95 -5.85
C ILE A 41 -7.45 5.72 -5.80
N SER A 42 -7.41 7.06 -5.86
CA SER A 42 -8.61 7.90 -5.89
C SER A 42 -9.54 7.59 -7.07
N ASN A 43 -8.96 7.37 -8.26
CA ASN A 43 -9.74 7.03 -9.46
C ASN A 43 -10.15 5.55 -9.54
N TYR A 44 -9.56 4.68 -8.72
CA TYR A 44 -9.79 3.24 -8.77
C TYR A 44 -11.23 2.88 -8.35
N LYS A 45 -11.87 1.98 -9.10
CA LYS A 45 -13.28 1.61 -8.91
C LYS A 45 -13.50 0.21 -8.33
N GLY A 46 -12.42 -0.52 -8.02
CA GLY A 46 -12.54 -1.87 -7.45
C GLY A 46 -13.06 -2.94 -8.41
N LYS A 47 -13.16 -2.68 -9.72
CA LYS A 47 -13.74 -3.64 -10.69
C LYS A 47 -12.73 -4.60 -11.31
N ARG A 48 -11.43 -4.26 -11.25
CA ARG A 48 -10.34 -5.02 -11.87
C ARG A 48 -9.09 -4.92 -11.01
N PRO A 49 -8.22 -5.93 -10.93
CA PRO A 49 -7.00 -5.82 -10.14
C PRO A 49 -6.16 -4.59 -10.51
N ILE A 50 -5.70 -3.86 -9.51
CA ILE A 50 -4.75 -2.77 -9.64
C ILE A 50 -3.34 -3.29 -9.36
N GLY A 51 -2.38 -2.91 -10.19
CA GLY A 51 -1.01 -3.39 -10.07
C GLY A 51 -0.11 -2.40 -9.33
N PHE A 52 0.58 -2.84 -8.29
CA PHE A 52 1.51 -2.07 -7.48
C PHE A 52 2.95 -2.53 -7.67
N TYR A 53 3.86 -1.58 -7.74
CA TYR A 53 5.31 -1.84 -7.63
C TYR A 53 5.72 -1.91 -6.15
N SER A 54 6.96 -2.32 -5.88
CA SER A 54 7.48 -2.41 -4.52
C SER A 54 7.38 -1.07 -3.77
N TRP A 55 7.71 0.06 -4.42
CA TRP A 55 7.61 1.38 -3.80
C TRP A 55 6.15 1.82 -3.57
N ASP A 56 5.22 1.39 -4.42
CA ASP A 56 3.79 1.66 -4.22
C ASP A 56 3.34 0.93 -2.94
N LEU A 57 3.78 -0.33 -2.77
CA LEU A 57 3.49 -1.14 -1.59
C LEU A 57 4.18 -0.60 -0.34
N ASP A 58 5.43 -0.13 -0.43
CA ASP A 58 6.12 0.52 0.69
C ASP A 58 5.32 1.73 1.20
N CYS A 59 4.77 2.54 0.29
CA CYS A 59 3.90 3.66 0.64
C CYS A 59 2.57 3.21 1.26
N LEU A 60 1.91 2.21 0.65
CA LEU A 60 0.64 1.66 1.18
C LEU A 60 0.81 1.06 2.58
N LEU A 61 1.89 0.32 2.81
CA LEU A 61 2.22 -0.25 4.13
C LEU A 61 2.57 0.82 5.15
N GLY A 62 3.01 2.01 4.72
CA GLY A 62 3.14 3.17 5.60
C GLY A 62 1.83 3.59 6.28
N LEU A 63 0.67 3.21 5.75
CA LEU A 63 -0.62 3.46 6.42
C LEU A 63 -0.77 2.67 7.74
N GLU A 64 0.11 1.71 8.05
CA GLU A 64 0.13 1.08 9.38
C GLU A 64 0.29 2.10 10.52
N TYR A 65 0.86 3.29 10.24
CA TYR A 65 0.93 4.38 11.21
C TYR A 65 -0.44 4.99 11.53
N THR A 66 -1.37 5.05 10.56
CA THR A 66 -2.72 5.63 10.80
C THR A 66 -3.56 4.73 11.70
N LEU A 67 -3.40 3.40 11.59
CA LEU A 67 -4.04 2.44 12.51
C LEU A 67 -3.59 2.60 13.96
N LYS A 68 -2.42 3.21 14.20
CA LYS A 68 -1.88 3.46 15.54
C LYS A 68 -2.26 4.84 16.07
N ASP A 69 -2.78 5.73 15.23
CA ASP A 69 -3.19 7.07 15.63
C ASP A 69 -4.59 7.05 16.25
N GLU A 70 -4.67 7.35 17.54
CA GLU A 70 -5.93 7.42 18.29
C GLU A 70 -6.86 8.55 17.82
N ARG A 71 -6.34 9.53 17.06
CA ARG A 71 -7.16 10.59 16.45
C ARG A 71 -7.91 10.08 15.23
N GLU A 72 -7.27 9.21 14.45
CA GLU A 72 -7.85 8.59 13.26
C GLU A 72 -8.76 7.42 13.64
N TYR A 73 -8.31 6.61 14.58
CA TYR A 73 -9.02 5.43 15.08
C TYR A 73 -9.05 5.38 16.61
N PRO A 74 -9.91 6.18 17.26
CA PRO A 74 -10.10 6.10 18.71
C PRO A 74 -10.72 4.76 19.13
N ASP A 75 -11.53 4.15 18.25
CA ASP A 75 -12.08 2.80 18.43
C ASP A 75 -11.64 1.87 17.30
N LYS A 76 -10.86 0.85 17.68
CA LYS A 76 -10.32 -0.18 16.78
C LYS A 76 -11.34 -1.26 16.43
N ASN A 77 -12.55 -1.20 16.99
CA ASN A 77 -13.66 -2.08 16.60
C ASN A 77 -14.47 -1.54 15.43
N THR A 78 -14.18 -0.33 14.97
CA THR A 78 -14.85 0.25 13.80
C THR A 78 -14.58 -0.57 12.54
N ASP A 79 -15.58 -0.63 11.66
CA ASP A 79 -15.46 -1.35 10.40
C ASP A 79 -14.33 -0.77 9.53
N GLY A 80 -14.11 0.55 9.56
CA GLY A 80 -13.00 1.21 8.88
C GLY A 80 -11.64 0.66 9.33
N TYR A 81 -11.40 0.61 10.65
CA TYR A 81 -10.14 0.08 11.20
C TYR A 81 -9.90 -1.35 10.71
N ARG A 82 -10.91 -2.22 10.87
CA ARG A 82 -10.80 -3.65 10.51
C ARG A 82 -10.60 -3.86 9.01
N ASN A 83 -11.27 -3.06 8.18
CA ASN A 83 -11.13 -3.13 6.73
C ASN A 83 -9.74 -2.69 6.28
N LEU A 84 -9.21 -1.60 6.83
CA LEU A 84 -7.87 -1.13 6.52
C LEU A 84 -6.80 -2.10 7.05
N GLU A 85 -6.91 -2.57 8.28
CA GLU A 85 -6.00 -3.54 8.89
C GLU A 85 -5.92 -4.85 8.08
N ARG A 86 -7.08 -5.37 7.68
CA ARG A 86 -7.17 -6.57 6.83
C ARG A 86 -6.50 -6.35 5.47
N LEU A 87 -6.72 -5.19 4.84
CA LEU A 87 -6.08 -4.85 3.58
C LEU A 87 -4.55 -4.79 3.73
N LEU A 88 -4.06 -4.05 4.74
CA LEU A 88 -2.62 -3.89 4.97
C LEU A 88 -1.94 -5.22 5.29
N SER A 89 -2.59 -6.09 6.05
CA SER A 89 -2.08 -7.43 6.36
C SER A 89 -1.91 -8.29 5.10
N ARG A 90 -2.91 -8.28 4.20
CA ARG A 90 -2.83 -8.96 2.89
C ARG A 90 -1.73 -8.39 1.99
N LEU A 91 -1.59 -7.07 1.95
CA LEU A 91 -0.53 -6.40 1.18
C LEU A 91 0.85 -6.75 1.75
N ARG A 92 0.98 -6.84 3.08
CA ARG A 92 2.22 -7.15 3.77
C ARG A 92 2.68 -8.59 3.51
N GLU A 93 1.77 -9.55 3.60
CA GLU A 93 2.06 -10.95 3.32
C GLU A 93 2.58 -11.12 1.89
N GLU A 94 1.88 -10.53 0.91
CA GLU A 94 2.33 -10.58 -0.48
C GLU A 94 3.62 -9.80 -0.70
N TYR A 95 3.83 -8.68 -0.01
CA TYR A 95 5.10 -7.96 -0.08
C TYR A 95 6.26 -8.82 0.43
N ASP A 96 6.13 -9.42 1.62
CA ASP A 96 7.19 -10.22 2.24
C ASP A 96 7.48 -11.50 1.43
N LYS A 97 6.44 -12.14 0.88
CA LYS A 97 6.58 -13.30 -0.01
C LYS A 97 7.33 -12.99 -1.30
N ASN A 98 7.10 -11.80 -1.87
CA ASN A 98 7.62 -11.44 -3.19
C ASN A 98 8.91 -10.61 -3.15
N PHE A 99 9.16 -9.87 -2.06
CA PHE A 99 10.27 -8.92 -1.89
C PHE A 99 11.06 -9.13 -0.58
N GLY A 100 10.47 -9.75 0.45
CA GLY A 100 11.09 -9.97 1.77
C GLY A 100 12.32 -10.89 1.78
N ARG A 101 12.62 -11.58 0.68
CA ARG A 101 13.88 -12.35 0.50
C ARG A 101 15.07 -11.50 0.02
N THR A 102 14.90 -10.20 -0.28
CA THR A 102 15.96 -9.37 -0.87
C THR A 102 16.30 -8.12 -0.05
N ARG A 103 16.60 -8.31 1.24
CA ARG A 103 17.44 -7.37 2.03
C ARG A 103 18.70 -8.04 2.62
N MET A 104 19.27 -9.03 1.93
CA MET A 104 20.71 -9.29 2.00
C MET A 104 21.34 -9.06 0.63
N ARG A 105 21.54 -7.78 0.28
CA ARG A 105 22.63 -7.40 -0.62
C ARG A 105 23.29 -6.17 -0.02
N GLN A 106 24.51 -6.40 0.46
CA GLN A 106 25.44 -5.47 1.08
C GLN A 106 25.38 -4.10 0.40
N ARG A 107 25.15 -3.05 1.19
CA ARG A 107 25.81 -1.76 0.95
C ARG A 107 27.00 -1.70 1.89
N SER A 108 28.04 -2.45 1.53
CA SER A 108 29.39 -2.14 1.98
C SER A 108 29.79 -0.90 1.19
N TYR A 109 29.57 0.28 1.76
CA TYR A 109 30.32 1.46 1.33
C TYR A 109 31.70 1.33 1.97
N LYS A 110 32.71 1.12 1.12
CA LYS A 110 34.11 1.35 1.46
C LYS A 110 34.32 2.84 1.75
#